data_AF-A0A0L9U1U7-F1
#
_entry.id   AF-A0A0L9U1U7-F1
#
_cell.length_a   1.000
_cell.length_b   1.000
_cell.length_c   1.000
_cell.angle_alpha   90.00
_cell.angle_beta   90.00
_cell.angle_gamma   90.00
#
_symmetry.space_group_name_H-M   'P 1'
#
loop_
_entity.id
_entity.type
_entity.pdbx_description
1 polymer ?
#
loop_
_entity_poly.entity_id
_entity_poly.type
_entity_poly.pdbx_seq_one_letter_code
_entity_poly.pdbx_strand_id
1 'polypeptide(L)'
;MSSEVSFRVELAFPLVQTKIIDFFRIQRSPETSLNQDARKKRKRGGSLVMSKKKRKLLPFVPSEDSNRRLEQMASLATALTTTNTEFSNKLTYMPGMAPRSANCPALERGGMQVLSKEDTETLNLCKSMMERGEWPPLMVVFDPLEGFTVEADRPIKDLTIITEYVGDVDFLKNRENDDGDSIMTLLSASDPSKTLVICPDKRSNIARFINGINNHTPEGKKKQNLKCVRFDVGGECRVLLVSNRDISKGERLYYDYNGDEHEYPTDHFV
;
A
#
# COMPACT_ATOMS: atom_id res chain seq x y z
N MET A 1 -5.90 5.35 41.50
CA MET A 1 -6.51 6.49 40.76
C MET A 1 -6.38 6.15 39.29
N SER A 2 -7.47 5.69 38.69
CA SER A 2 -7.55 5.32 37.28
C SER A 2 -7.56 6.59 36.43
N SER A 3 -6.64 6.69 35.48
CA SER A 3 -6.70 7.67 34.40
C SER A 3 -7.20 6.97 33.15
N GLU A 4 -8.51 7.05 32.90
CA GLU A 4 -9.10 6.78 31.59
C GLU A 4 -8.52 7.77 30.59
N VAL A 5 -7.71 7.27 29.65
CA VAL A 5 -7.36 8.03 28.45
C VAL A 5 -8.57 7.95 27.52
N SER A 6 -9.42 8.97 27.59
CA SER A 6 -10.50 9.19 26.63
C SER A 6 -9.89 9.54 25.28
N PHE A 7 -9.82 8.56 24.37
CA PHE A 7 -9.54 8.82 22.96
C PHE A 7 -10.73 9.61 22.37
N ARG A 8 -10.55 10.93 22.25
CA ARG A 8 -11.43 11.74 21.42
C ARG A 8 -11.06 11.45 19.97
N VAL A 9 -11.91 10.69 19.28
CA VAL A 9 -11.96 10.72 17.81
C VAL A 9 -12.40 12.14 17.45
N GLU A 10 -11.43 13.03 17.18
CA GLU A 10 -11.73 14.35 16.63
C GLU A 10 -12.39 14.20 15.26
N LEU A 11 -13.24 15.18 14.97
CA LEU A 11 -14.22 15.26 13.88
C LEU A 11 -13.76 14.58 12.58
N ALA A 12 -14.58 13.65 12.07
CA ALA A 12 -14.40 13.01 10.77
C ALA A 12 -14.03 14.04 9.69
N PHE A 13 -13.07 13.70 8.83
CA PHE A 13 -12.61 14.59 7.76
C PHE A 13 -13.83 15.06 6.94
N PRO A 14 -14.01 16.37 6.72
CA PRO A 14 -15.22 16.85 6.06
C PRO A 14 -15.37 16.22 4.67
N LEU A 15 -16.52 15.60 4.42
CA LEU A 15 -16.92 15.04 3.13
C LEU A 15 -17.28 16.15 2.11
N VAL A 16 -16.42 17.15 2.00
CA VAL A 16 -16.52 18.23 1.00
C VAL A 16 -15.54 17.90 -0.12
N GLN A 17 -16.06 17.62 -1.31
CA GLN A 17 -15.27 17.13 -2.45
C GLN A 17 -14.04 18.00 -2.75
N THR A 18 -14.13 19.33 -2.64
CA THR A 18 -12.98 20.22 -2.84
C THR A 18 -11.87 19.97 -1.82
N LYS A 19 -12.20 19.82 -0.54
CA LYS A 19 -11.23 19.51 0.52
C LYS A 19 -10.53 18.16 0.29
N ILE A 20 -11.26 17.15 -0.18
CA ILE A 20 -10.68 15.83 -0.50
C ILE A 20 -9.77 15.93 -1.73
N ILE A 21 -10.21 16.59 -2.80
CA ILE A 21 -9.39 16.81 -4.01
C ILE A 21 -8.07 17.52 -3.64
N ASP A 22 -8.15 18.56 -2.82
CA ASP A 22 -6.97 19.34 -2.42
C ASP A 22 -6.05 18.51 -1.52
N PHE A 23 -6.61 17.74 -0.58
CA PHE A 23 -5.84 16.86 0.32
C PHE A 23 -5.05 15.80 -0.44
N PHE A 24 -5.68 15.13 -1.41
CA PHE A 24 -5.05 14.08 -2.22
C PHE A 24 -4.35 14.61 -3.48
N ARG A 25 -4.42 15.91 -3.75
CA ARG A 25 -3.88 16.57 -4.95
C ARG A 25 -4.38 15.91 -6.26
N ILE A 26 -5.69 15.58 -6.30
CA ILE A 26 -6.30 14.89 -7.43
C ILE A 26 -6.26 15.77 -8.67
N GLN A 27 -5.69 15.24 -9.75
CA GLN A 27 -5.65 15.90 -11.05
C GLN A 27 -7.03 15.84 -11.69
N ARG A 28 -7.59 17.01 -12.03
CA ARG A 28 -8.81 17.09 -12.81
C ARG A 28 -8.49 16.88 -14.28
N SER A 29 -8.94 15.78 -14.86
CA SER A 29 -9.03 15.65 -16.31
C SER A 29 -10.13 16.58 -16.83
N PRO A 30 -9.93 17.29 -17.95
CA PRO A 30 -11.03 17.95 -18.64
C PRO A 30 -12.03 16.87 -19.07
N GLU A 31 -13.31 17.08 -18.77
CA GLU A 31 -14.38 16.15 -19.14
C GLU A 31 -14.35 15.91 -20.64
N THR A 32 -13.90 14.73 -21.04
CA THR A 32 -13.98 14.28 -22.42
C THR A 32 -15.13 13.29 -22.50
N SER A 33 -16.16 13.74 -23.21
CA SER A 33 -17.37 13.02 -23.55
C SER A 33 -17.12 11.56 -23.96
N LEU A 34 -17.90 10.66 -23.35
CA LEU A 34 -18.08 9.26 -23.73
C LEU A 34 -18.19 9.11 -25.26
N ASN A 35 -17.42 8.19 -25.83
CA ASN A 35 -17.80 7.52 -27.07
C ASN A 35 -17.41 6.05 -27.01
N GLN A 36 -18.44 5.22 -26.96
CA GLN A 36 -18.39 3.77 -27.12
C GLN A 36 -18.08 3.47 -28.58
N ASP A 37 -17.11 2.58 -28.84
CA ASP A 37 -17.10 1.88 -30.12
C ASP A 37 -16.59 0.44 -29.92
N ALA A 38 -17.54 -0.46 -29.67
CA ALA A 38 -17.31 -1.89 -29.57
C ALA A 38 -17.21 -2.50 -30.98
N ARG A 39 -16.00 -2.83 -31.43
CA ARG A 39 -15.80 -3.63 -32.66
C ARG A 39 -15.18 -4.99 -32.35
N LYS A 40 -16.05 -6.01 -32.30
CA LYS A 40 -15.71 -7.43 -32.29
C LYS A 40 -14.81 -7.77 -33.49
N LYS A 41 -13.60 -8.28 -33.23
CA LYS A 41 -12.81 -9.02 -34.23
C LYS A 41 -12.61 -10.45 -33.76
N ARG A 42 -13.23 -11.37 -34.50
CA ARG A 42 -13.11 -12.83 -34.39
C ARG A 42 -11.82 -13.27 -35.11
N LYS A 43 -10.94 -14.04 -34.47
CA LYS A 43 -9.88 -14.79 -35.17
C LYS A 43 -9.70 -16.19 -34.60
N ARG A 44 -9.33 -17.07 -35.54
CA ARG A 44 -9.45 -18.54 -35.56
C ARG A 44 -8.39 -19.24 -34.71
N GLY A 45 -8.71 -20.49 -34.35
CA GLY A 45 -7.96 -21.36 -33.46
C GLY A 45 -6.53 -21.67 -33.92
N GLY A 46 -5.64 -21.68 -32.93
CA GLY A 46 -4.28 -22.19 -32.98
C GLY A 46 -4.03 -23.04 -31.73
N SER A 47 -3.29 -24.13 -31.91
CA SER A 47 -2.99 -25.21 -30.98
C SER A 47 -2.80 -24.80 -29.51
N LEU A 48 -3.51 -25.51 -28.61
CA LEU A 48 -3.38 -25.42 -27.16
C LEU A 48 -2.04 -26.00 -26.69
N VAL A 49 -0.98 -25.20 -26.80
CA VAL A 49 0.18 -25.37 -25.93
C VAL A 49 -0.22 -24.73 -24.60
N MET A 50 -0.44 -25.54 -23.56
CA MET A 50 -0.66 -25.03 -22.21
C MET A 50 0.65 -24.43 -21.68
N SER A 51 0.96 -23.20 -22.09
CA SER A 51 1.88 -22.36 -21.31
C SER A 51 1.20 -22.14 -19.96
N LYS A 52 1.82 -22.58 -18.86
CA LYS A 52 1.40 -22.20 -17.52
C LYS A 52 1.17 -20.68 -17.53
N LYS A 53 -0.06 -20.21 -17.26
CA LYS A 53 -0.35 -18.77 -17.20
C LYS A 53 0.68 -18.17 -16.23
N LYS A 54 1.52 -17.26 -16.73
CA LYS A 54 2.37 -16.45 -15.85
C LYS A 54 1.44 -15.74 -14.86
N ARG A 55 1.71 -15.88 -13.56
CA ARG A 55 1.00 -15.14 -12.52
C ARG A 55 1.35 -13.67 -12.72
N LYS A 56 0.42 -12.91 -13.29
CA LYS A 56 0.54 -11.48 -13.62
C LYS A 56 -0.15 -10.67 -12.52
N LEU A 57 0.43 -9.54 -12.14
CA LEU A 57 -0.22 -8.58 -11.25
C LEU A 57 -1.44 -7.96 -11.93
N LEU A 58 -2.50 -7.77 -11.14
CA LEU A 58 -3.75 -7.17 -11.55
C LEU A 58 -3.87 -5.75 -10.98
N PRO A 59 -4.44 -4.80 -11.73
CA PRO A 59 -4.80 -3.51 -11.16
C PRO A 59 -6.01 -3.67 -10.24
N PHE A 60 -6.15 -2.81 -9.24
CA PHE A 60 -7.37 -2.75 -8.44
C PHE A 60 -8.55 -2.24 -9.28
N VAL A 61 -9.76 -2.53 -8.81
CA VAL A 61 -11.01 -2.03 -9.42
C VAL A 61 -11.67 -1.08 -8.42
N PRO A 62 -11.67 0.24 -8.68
CA PRO A 62 -12.30 1.23 -7.82
C PRO A 62 -13.80 0.99 -7.63
N SER A 63 -14.38 1.65 -6.62
CA SER A 63 -15.83 1.75 -6.54
C SER A 63 -16.39 2.56 -7.71
N GLU A 64 -17.43 2.04 -8.36
CA GLU A 64 -18.14 2.73 -9.46
C GLU A 64 -18.78 4.04 -8.97
N ASP A 65 -19.42 4.01 -7.80
CA ASP A 65 -20.05 5.16 -7.18
C ASP A 65 -19.00 6.16 -6.70
N SER A 66 -19.07 7.39 -7.23
CA SER A 66 -18.18 8.49 -6.86
C SER A 66 -18.33 8.92 -5.41
N ASN A 67 -19.54 8.88 -4.84
CA ASN A 67 -19.75 9.22 -3.44
C ASN A 67 -19.06 8.20 -2.53
N ARG A 68 -19.14 6.91 -2.90
CA ARG A 68 -18.42 5.88 -2.16
C ARG A 68 -16.90 6.04 -2.23
N ARG A 69 -16.34 6.45 -3.38
CA ARG A 69 -14.90 6.79 -3.47
C ARG A 69 -14.52 7.97 -2.57
N LEU A 70 -15.39 8.98 -2.43
CA LEU A 70 -15.16 10.10 -1.52
C LEU A 70 -15.15 9.65 -0.06
N GLU A 71 -16.06 8.76 0.33
CA GLU A 71 -16.09 8.18 1.69
C GLU A 71 -14.82 7.37 1.99
N GLN A 72 -14.37 6.54 1.04
CA GLN A 72 -13.12 5.78 1.13
C GLN A 72 -11.92 6.70 1.36
N MET A 73 -11.77 7.74 0.51
CA MET A 73 -10.72 8.73 0.65
C MET A 73 -10.80 9.53 1.96
N ALA A 74 -12.01 9.89 2.39
CA ALA A 74 -12.22 10.62 3.64
C ALA A 74 -11.84 9.78 4.88
N SER A 75 -12.05 8.46 4.83
CA SER A 75 -11.63 7.56 5.92
C SER A 75 -10.10 7.59 6.10
N LEU A 76 -9.35 7.55 4.99
CA LEU A 76 -7.90 7.68 5.00
C LEU A 76 -7.44 9.06 5.46
N ALA A 77 -8.08 10.13 4.95
CA ALA A 77 -7.75 11.49 5.36
C ALA A 77 -7.98 11.71 6.86
N THR A 78 -9.04 11.13 7.41
CA THR A 78 -9.33 11.14 8.86
C THR A 78 -8.21 10.46 9.63
N ALA A 79 -7.83 9.23 9.26
CA ALA A 79 -6.77 8.49 9.94
C ALA A 79 -5.43 9.23 9.89
N LEU A 80 -5.03 9.74 8.72
CA LEU A 80 -3.81 10.54 8.56
C LEU A 80 -3.83 11.83 9.39
N THR A 81 -4.98 12.52 9.46
CA THR A 81 -5.13 13.73 10.27
C THR A 81 -5.00 13.39 11.76
N THR A 82 -5.65 12.32 12.22
CA THR A 82 -5.59 11.85 13.61
C THR A 82 -4.18 11.47 14.02
N THR A 83 -3.39 10.88 13.11
CA THR A 83 -1.99 10.53 13.36
C THR A 83 -0.99 11.64 12.97
N ASN A 84 -1.47 12.85 12.69
CA ASN A 84 -0.66 14.02 12.30
C ASN A 84 0.35 13.71 11.16
N THR A 85 -0.10 12.96 10.15
CA THR A 85 0.70 12.49 9.03
C THR A 85 0.25 13.15 7.74
N GLU A 86 1.20 13.71 6.98
CA GLU A 86 0.92 14.27 5.65
C GLU A 86 0.68 13.13 4.65
N PHE A 87 -0.32 13.29 3.79
CA PHE A 87 -0.53 12.36 2.69
C PHE A 87 0.61 12.43 1.66
N SER A 88 1.19 11.27 1.32
CA SER A 88 2.11 11.08 0.19
C SER A 88 1.88 9.71 -0.41
N ASN A 89 1.82 9.61 -1.75
CA ASN A 89 1.71 8.34 -2.46
C ASN A 89 2.99 7.97 -3.22
N LYS A 90 4.13 8.39 -2.70
CA LYS A 90 5.46 8.16 -3.27
C LYS A 90 6.51 8.10 -2.16
N LEU A 91 7.61 7.42 -2.43
CA LEU A 91 8.82 7.56 -1.62
C LEU A 91 9.31 9.01 -1.66
N THR A 92 9.66 9.54 -0.49
CA THR A 92 10.19 10.89 -0.32
C THR A 92 11.62 10.82 0.19
N TYR A 93 12.45 11.77 -0.24
CA TYR A 93 13.88 11.82 0.09
C TYR A 93 14.16 13.21 0.65
N MET A 94 14.28 13.28 1.98
CA MET A 94 14.36 14.55 2.70
C MET A 94 15.82 14.94 2.98
N PRO A 95 16.14 16.24 3.02
CA PRO A 95 17.45 16.70 3.49
C PRO A 95 17.77 16.14 4.88
N GLY A 96 18.99 15.63 5.06
CA GLY A 96 19.42 14.98 6.30
C GLY A 96 19.07 13.50 6.44
N MET A 97 18.28 12.95 5.50
CA MET A 97 17.98 11.51 5.40
C MET A 97 18.70 10.88 4.21
N ALA A 98 18.34 9.65 3.83
CA ALA A 98 18.93 9.00 2.68
C ALA A 98 18.61 9.74 1.37
N PRO A 99 19.61 10.01 0.51
CA PRO A 99 19.35 10.59 -0.81
C PRO A 99 18.74 9.54 -1.74
N ARG A 100 18.01 9.99 -2.77
CA ARG A 100 17.42 9.11 -3.78
C ARG A 100 18.44 8.18 -4.45
N SER A 101 19.68 8.65 -4.65
CA SER A 101 20.77 7.86 -5.22
C SER A 101 21.22 6.68 -4.35
N ALA A 102 20.90 6.67 -3.05
CA ALA A 102 21.17 5.53 -2.18
C ALA A 102 20.21 4.36 -2.44
N ASN A 103 19.01 4.64 -2.97
CA ASN A 103 18.04 3.61 -3.34
C ASN A 103 18.49 2.89 -4.61
N CYS A 104 19.39 1.92 -4.45
CA CYS A 104 19.99 1.16 -5.54
C CYS A 104 19.77 -0.34 -5.31
N PRO A 105 18.86 -0.99 -6.08
CA PRO A 105 18.56 -2.43 -5.95
C PRO A 105 19.77 -3.36 -6.11
N ALA A 106 20.81 -2.91 -6.81
CA ALA A 106 22.05 -3.68 -6.97
C ALA A 106 22.80 -3.92 -5.65
N LEU A 107 22.48 -3.15 -4.60
CA LEU A 107 23.02 -3.34 -3.26
C LEU A 107 22.28 -4.40 -2.43
N GLU A 108 21.11 -4.86 -2.89
CA GLU A 108 20.29 -5.84 -2.18
C GLU A 108 21.07 -7.16 -2.02
N ARG A 109 21.17 -7.63 -0.78
CA ARG A 109 21.82 -8.91 -0.48
C ARG A 109 21.01 -10.04 -1.13
N GLY A 110 21.67 -10.84 -1.96
CA GLY A 110 21.01 -11.93 -2.69
C GLY A 110 20.28 -11.47 -3.96
N GLY A 111 20.30 -10.18 -4.27
CA GLY A 111 19.69 -9.59 -5.45
C GLY A 111 18.19 -9.31 -5.28
N MET A 112 17.72 -8.25 -5.94
CA MET A 112 16.31 -7.88 -5.96
C MET A 112 15.64 -8.33 -7.26
N GLN A 113 14.45 -8.91 -7.16
CA GLN A 113 13.67 -9.29 -8.34
C GLN A 113 13.21 -8.05 -9.13
N VAL A 114 13.38 -8.10 -10.45
CA VAL A 114 12.97 -7.03 -11.35
C VAL A 114 11.48 -7.18 -11.68
N LEU A 115 10.71 -6.10 -11.51
CA LEU A 115 9.30 -6.09 -11.91
C LEU A 115 9.19 -6.20 -13.43
N SER A 116 8.37 -7.14 -13.91
CA SER A 116 8.24 -7.34 -15.35
C SER A 116 7.69 -6.09 -16.04
N LYS A 117 7.96 -5.92 -17.34
CA LYS A 117 7.41 -4.78 -18.11
C LYS A 117 5.89 -4.72 -18.02
N GLU A 118 5.23 -5.87 -18.15
CA GLU A 118 3.77 -5.99 -18.07
C GLU A 118 3.23 -5.62 -16.68
N ASP A 119 3.90 -6.03 -15.61
CA ASP A 119 3.51 -5.68 -14.24
C ASP A 119 3.84 -4.21 -13.91
N THR A 120 4.88 -3.64 -14.52
CA THR A 120 5.21 -2.22 -14.44
C THR A 120 4.12 -1.37 -15.10
N GLU A 121 3.58 -1.81 -16.25
CA GLU A 121 2.41 -1.17 -16.88
C GLU A 121 1.18 -1.24 -15.98
N THR A 122 0.93 -2.38 -15.32
CA THR A 122 -0.14 -2.51 -14.32
C THR A 122 0.05 -1.55 -13.14
N LEU A 123 1.26 -1.45 -12.59
CA LEU A 123 1.57 -0.53 -11.49
C LEU A 123 1.36 0.93 -11.90
N ASN A 124 1.80 1.31 -13.10
CA ASN A 124 1.60 2.66 -13.64
C ASN A 124 0.12 2.97 -13.88
N LEU A 125 -0.67 1.98 -14.30
CA LEU A 125 -2.12 2.13 -14.40
C LEU A 125 -2.73 2.44 -13.02
N CYS A 126 -2.39 1.68 -11.97
CA CYS A 126 -2.83 1.95 -10.60
C CYS A 126 -2.46 3.37 -10.14
N LYS A 127 -1.25 3.84 -10.42
CA LYS A 127 -0.80 5.20 -10.10
C LYS A 127 -1.65 6.26 -10.81
N SER A 128 -1.85 6.10 -12.11
CA SER A 128 -2.68 7.01 -12.91
C SER A 128 -4.15 7.06 -12.45
N MET A 129 -4.66 5.96 -11.88
CA MET A 129 -6.00 5.88 -11.29
C MET A 129 -6.07 6.70 -10.01
N MET A 130 -5.11 6.53 -9.10
CA MET A 130 -5.07 7.31 -7.86
C MET A 130 -4.91 8.81 -8.13
N GLU A 131 -4.11 9.20 -9.13
CA GLU A 131 -3.95 10.60 -9.54
C GLU A 131 -5.27 11.27 -9.98
N ARG A 132 -6.24 10.51 -10.49
CA ARG A 132 -7.57 11.00 -10.88
C ARG A 132 -8.68 10.70 -9.87
N GLY A 133 -8.32 10.28 -8.65
CA GLY A 133 -9.29 9.99 -7.59
C GLY A 133 -9.98 8.62 -7.68
N GLU A 134 -9.49 7.75 -8.56
CA GLU A 134 -9.88 6.35 -8.65
C GLU A 134 -8.99 5.51 -7.72
N TRP A 135 -9.32 5.52 -6.43
CA TRP A 135 -8.57 4.81 -5.40
C TRP A 135 -8.94 3.32 -5.31
N PRO A 136 -8.05 2.45 -4.80
CA PRO A 136 -8.41 1.08 -4.45
C PRO A 136 -9.60 1.10 -3.48
N PRO A 137 -10.55 0.13 -3.59
CA PRO A 137 -11.81 0.18 -2.85
C PRO A 137 -11.59 -0.26 -1.40
N LEU A 138 -10.99 0.62 -0.59
CA LEU A 138 -10.54 0.36 0.78
C LEU A 138 -11.14 1.36 1.74
N MET A 139 -11.44 0.92 2.95
CA MET A 139 -11.88 1.76 4.06
C MET A 139 -10.87 1.66 5.20
N VAL A 140 -10.49 2.79 5.78
CA VAL A 140 -9.77 2.82 7.06
C VAL A 140 -10.80 2.86 8.18
N VAL A 141 -10.71 1.89 9.10
CA VAL A 141 -11.68 1.70 10.19
C VAL A 141 -10.94 1.57 11.51
N PHE A 142 -11.40 2.31 12.52
CA PHE A 142 -10.85 2.22 13.88
C PHE A 142 -11.44 1.00 14.61
N ASP A 143 -10.54 0.19 15.17
CA ASP A 143 -10.81 -0.96 16.00
C ASP A 143 -10.21 -0.71 17.41
N PRO A 144 -10.96 -0.88 18.50
CA PRO A 144 -10.44 -0.61 19.85
C PRO A 144 -9.25 -1.49 20.28
N LEU A 145 -9.07 -2.67 19.67
CA LEU A 145 -7.99 -3.60 19.99
C LEU A 145 -6.79 -3.43 19.05
N GLU A 146 -7.06 -3.14 17.79
CA GLU A 146 -6.06 -3.11 16.72
C GLU A 146 -5.70 -1.70 16.22
N GLY A 147 -6.37 -0.66 16.72
CA GLY A 147 -6.18 0.72 16.26
C GLY A 147 -6.80 0.96 14.88
N PHE A 148 -6.17 1.80 14.06
CA PHE A 148 -6.61 1.97 12.67
C PHE A 148 -6.26 0.72 11.86
N THR A 149 -7.29 0.13 11.24
CA THR A 149 -7.19 -1.03 10.36
C THR A 149 -7.69 -0.69 8.96
N VAL A 150 -7.41 -1.54 7.97
CA VAL A 150 -7.91 -1.38 6.61
C VAL A 150 -8.75 -2.59 6.21
N GLU A 151 -9.92 -2.34 5.64
CA GLU A 151 -10.80 -3.38 5.11
C GLU A 151 -11.15 -3.16 3.65
N ALA A 152 -11.43 -4.25 2.94
CA ALA A 152 -11.86 -4.21 1.56
C ALA A 152 -13.33 -3.75 1.47
N ASP A 153 -13.61 -2.68 0.76
CA ASP A 153 -14.98 -2.18 0.57
C ASP A 153 -15.65 -2.71 -0.72
N ARG A 154 -14.89 -3.50 -1.50
CA ARG A 154 -15.37 -4.33 -2.61
C ARG A 154 -14.56 -5.63 -2.65
N PRO A 155 -15.05 -6.68 -3.33
CA PRO A 155 -14.24 -7.87 -3.57
C PRO A 155 -12.94 -7.53 -4.32
N ILE A 156 -11.81 -8.08 -3.87
CA ILE A 156 -10.49 -7.92 -4.48
C ILE A 156 -10.00 -9.29 -4.92
N LYS A 157 -9.51 -9.42 -6.16
CA LYS A 157 -9.03 -10.71 -6.69
C LYS A 157 -7.61 -11.01 -6.22
N ASP A 158 -7.20 -12.28 -6.22
CA ASP A 158 -5.80 -12.70 -6.08
C ASP A 158 -4.90 -11.93 -7.07
N LEU A 159 -3.65 -11.67 -6.67
CA LEU A 159 -2.62 -10.94 -7.42
C LEU A 159 -2.94 -9.47 -7.71
N THR A 160 -3.89 -8.86 -7.01
CA THR A 160 -4.22 -7.44 -7.17
C THR A 160 -3.23 -6.57 -6.40
N ILE A 161 -2.64 -5.58 -7.07
CA ILE A 161 -1.84 -4.53 -6.41
C ILE A 161 -2.79 -3.70 -5.54
N ILE A 162 -2.53 -3.67 -4.24
CA ILE A 162 -3.30 -2.89 -3.27
C ILE A 162 -2.76 -1.46 -3.22
N THR A 163 -1.47 -1.32 -2.90
CA THR A 163 -0.78 -0.03 -2.79
C THR A 163 0.74 -0.24 -2.74
N GLU A 164 1.51 0.81 -2.99
CA GLU A 164 2.93 0.87 -2.59
C GLU A 164 3.01 1.20 -1.09
N TYR A 165 3.97 0.62 -0.37
CA TYR A 165 4.36 1.10 0.94
C TYR A 165 5.26 2.33 0.77
N VAL A 166 4.89 3.46 1.37
CA VAL A 166 5.57 4.75 1.12
C VAL A 166 5.75 5.58 2.39
N GLY A 167 6.74 6.46 2.31
CA GLY A 167 7.12 7.40 3.34
C GLY A 167 8.50 7.99 3.05
N ASP A 168 9.08 8.65 4.04
CA ASP A 168 10.43 9.17 3.92
C ASP A 168 11.44 8.02 3.94
N VAL A 169 12.39 8.04 3.02
CA VAL A 169 13.45 7.02 2.96
C VAL A 169 14.63 7.46 3.80
N ASP A 170 15.08 6.59 4.70
CA ASP A 170 16.24 6.82 5.56
C ASP A 170 17.16 5.61 5.60
N PHE A 171 18.35 5.82 6.16
CA PHE A 171 19.22 4.72 6.54
C PHE A 171 18.74 4.08 7.84
N LEU A 172 18.76 2.74 7.93
CA LEU A 172 18.35 2.01 9.13
C LEU A 172 19.11 2.47 10.39
N LYS A 173 20.42 2.72 10.27
CA LYS A 173 21.27 3.22 11.37
C LYS A 173 20.80 4.55 11.97
N ASN A 174 20.05 5.36 11.21
CA ASN A 174 19.51 6.63 11.69
C ASN A 174 18.23 6.44 12.53
N ARG A 175 17.70 5.21 12.55
CA ARG A 175 16.39 4.84 13.09
C ARG A 175 16.47 3.78 14.20
N GLU A 176 17.67 3.48 14.69
CA GLU A 176 17.91 2.48 15.75
C GLU A 176 17.20 2.80 17.07
N ASN A 177 16.95 4.09 17.35
CA ASN A 177 16.25 4.57 18.54
C ASN A 177 14.91 5.23 18.16
N ASP A 178 14.33 4.87 17.02
CA ASP A 178 13.03 5.38 16.60
C ASP A 178 11.90 4.59 17.27
N ASP A 179 10.92 5.30 17.81
CA ASP A 179 9.72 4.71 18.43
C ASP A 179 8.63 4.36 17.40
N GLY A 180 8.90 4.57 16.11
CA GLY A 180 7.98 4.31 15.02
C GLY A 180 7.64 2.83 14.82
N ASP A 181 6.37 2.49 15.02
CA ASP A 181 5.80 1.13 14.89
C ASP A 181 5.54 0.67 13.44
N SER A 182 5.87 1.50 12.45
CA SER A 182 5.49 1.28 11.05
C SER A 182 6.69 1.35 10.10
N ILE A 183 7.91 1.16 10.59
CA ILE A 183 9.10 1.16 9.75
C ILE A 183 9.10 -0.07 8.83
N MET A 184 9.39 0.14 7.55
CA MET A 184 9.40 -0.92 6.54
C MET A 184 10.73 -0.99 5.82
N THR A 185 11.37 -2.16 5.78
CA THR A 185 12.63 -2.36 5.06
C THR A 185 12.45 -2.12 3.55
N LEU A 186 13.28 -1.24 2.98
CA LEU A 186 13.30 -0.93 1.54
C LEU A 186 14.39 -1.71 0.81
N LEU A 187 15.59 -1.78 1.41
CA LEU A 187 16.80 -2.34 0.83
C LEU A 187 17.65 -2.94 1.96
N SER A 188 17.93 -4.25 1.89
CA SER A 188 18.75 -4.97 2.87
C SER A 188 20.15 -5.20 2.28
N ALA A 189 21.09 -4.30 2.58
CA ALA A 189 22.43 -4.33 1.98
C ALA A 189 23.38 -5.33 2.68
N SER A 190 24.44 -5.74 1.99
CA SER A 190 25.54 -6.49 2.64
C SER A 190 26.30 -5.64 3.65
N ASP A 191 26.46 -4.34 3.36
CA ASP A 191 26.98 -3.33 4.28
C ASP A 191 25.81 -2.70 5.04
N PRO A 192 25.65 -2.96 6.36
CA PRO A 192 24.52 -2.46 7.14
C PRO A 192 24.38 -0.94 7.12
N SER A 193 25.47 -0.20 6.88
CA SER A 193 25.43 1.27 6.82
C SER A 193 24.69 1.82 5.58
N LYS A 194 24.38 0.94 4.62
CA LYS A 194 23.65 1.23 3.38
C LYS A 194 22.23 0.65 3.36
N THR A 195 21.81 -0.07 4.41
CA THR A 195 20.44 -0.56 4.54
C THR A 195 19.49 0.61 4.64
N LEU A 196 18.40 0.55 3.86
CA LEU A 196 17.39 1.60 3.80
C LEU A 196 16.05 1.11 4.34
N VAL A 197 15.35 2.03 4.98
CA VAL A 197 13.99 1.84 5.48
C VAL A 197 13.08 2.96 4.98
N ILE A 198 11.78 2.67 4.95
CA ILE A 198 10.70 3.62 4.75
C ILE A 198 10.15 3.98 6.13
N CYS A 199 10.13 5.27 6.43
CA CYS A 199 9.60 5.87 7.65
C CYS A 199 8.30 6.60 7.31
N PRO A 200 7.13 6.00 7.58
CA PRO A 200 5.85 6.63 7.29
C PRO A 200 5.37 7.60 8.37
N ASP A 201 6.25 8.01 9.30
CA ASP A 201 5.96 8.84 10.48
C ASP A 201 5.37 10.22 10.13
N LYS A 202 5.98 10.92 9.17
CA LYS A 202 5.60 12.29 8.78
C LYS A 202 4.80 12.34 7.48
N ARG A 203 5.09 11.42 6.55
CA ARG A 203 4.48 11.35 5.21
C ARG A 203 4.14 9.90 4.91
N SER A 204 2.90 9.61 4.54
CA SER A 204 2.49 8.24 4.18
C SER A 204 1.18 8.16 3.40
N ASN A 205 0.76 6.95 3.05
CA ASN A 205 -0.52 6.60 2.47
C ASN A 205 -1.23 5.55 3.33
N ILE A 206 -2.20 4.84 2.74
CA ILE A 206 -2.98 3.81 3.42
C ILE A 206 -2.17 2.59 3.89
N ALA A 207 -0.99 2.33 3.30
CA ALA A 207 -0.21 1.13 3.56
C ALA A 207 0.19 0.98 5.03
N ARG A 208 0.46 2.10 5.72
CA ARG A 208 0.87 2.10 7.13
C ARG A 208 -0.23 1.64 8.10
N PHE A 209 -1.49 1.64 7.66
CA PHE A 209 -2.64 1.23 8.49
C PHE A 209 -3.07 -0.22 8.23
N ILE A 210 -2.34 -0.96 7.39
CA ILE A 210 -2.64 -2.36 7.12
C ILE A 210 -1.93 -3.22 8.16
N ASN A 211 -2.69 -4.02 8.89
CA ASN A 211 -2.20 -4.75 10.06
C ASN A 211 -1.33 -5.97 9.71
N GLY A 212 -0.53 -6.38 10.68
CA GLY A 212 0.26 -7.58 10.62
C GLY A 212 -0.47 -8.78 11.21
N ILE A 213 -0.09 -9.98 10.79
CA ILE A 213 -0.54 -11.22 11.43
C ILE A 213 0.25 -11.54 12.70
N ASN A 214 -0.36 -12.29 13.63
CA ASN A 214 0.38 -12.95 14.70
C ASN A 214 1.15 -14.16 14.13
N ASN A 215 2.49 -14.12 14.14
CA ASN A 215 3.33 -15.19 13.59
C ASN A 215 3.43 -16.42 14.53
N HIS A 216 2.95 -16.32 15.77
CA HIS A 216 3.08 -17.34 16.81
C HIS A 216 1.84 -18.23 16.94
N THR A 217 0.70 -17.85 16.34
CA THR A 217 -0.53 -18.64 16.37
C THR A 217 -0.93 -19.15 14.98
N PRO A 218 -1.44 -20.39 14.85
CA PRO A 218 -1.98 -20.89 13.58
C PRO A 218 -3.14 -20.03 13.05
N GLU A 219 -3.97 -19.49 13.94
CA GLU A 219 -5.11 -18.65 13.64
C GLU A 219 -4.66 -17.29 13.06
N GLY A 220 -3.62 -16.68 13.63
CA GLY A 220 -3.01 -15.46 13.09
C GLY A 220 -2.52 -15.65 11.65
N LYS A 221 -1.80 -16.73 11.38
CA LYS A 221 -1.32 -17.05 10.01
C LYS A 221 -2.44 -17.22 8.99
N LYS A 222 -3.60 -17.75 9.40
CA LYS A 222 -4.77 -17.90 8.50
C LYS A 222 -5.40 -16.56 8.10
N LYS A 223 -5.19 -15.48 8.87
CA LYS A 223 -5.72 -14.15 8.55
C LYS A 223 -5.03 -13.50 7.34
N GLN A 224 -3.79 -13.91 7.03
CA GLN A 224 -3.01 -13.32 5.95
C GLN A 224 -3.76 -13.39 4.61
N ASN A 225 -3.97 -12.23 4.00
CA ASN A 225 -4.60 -12.11 2.68
C ASN A 225 -3.83 -11.19 1.72
N LEU A 226 -2.77 -10.54 2.23
CA LEU A 226 -1.81 -9.79 1.45
C LEU A 226 -0.39 -10.36 1.60
N LYS A 227 0.46 -10.02 0.64
CA LYS A 227 1.90 -10.20 0.69
C LYS A 227 2.59 -8.86 0.48
N CYS A 228 3.56 -8.55 1.33
CA CYS A 228 4.53 -7.48 1.13
C CYS A 228 5.69 -7.99 0.28
N VAL A 229 6.01 -7.29 -0.81
CA VAL A 229 6.99 -7.75 -1.79
C VAL A 229 7.86 -6.58 -2.26
N ARG A 230 9.18 -6.78 -2.27
CA ARG A 230 10.16 -5.82 -2.77
C ARG A 230 10.50 -6.11 -4.23
N PHE A 231 10.59 -5.06 -5.05
CA PHE A 231 10.92 -5.13 -6.48
C PHE A 231 11.90 -4.03 -6.88
N ASP A 232 12.77 -4.34 -7.83
CA ASP A 232 13.46 -3.35 -8.65
C ASP A 232 12.48 -2.86 -9.74
N VAL A 233 12.13 -1.59 -9.67
CA VAL A 233 11.27 -0.91 -10.64
C VAL A 233 12.04 0.24 -11.27
N GLY A 234 12.70 -0.05 -12.39
CA GLY A 234 13.44 0.96 -13.15
C GLY A 234 14.73 1.44 -12.46
N GLY A 235 15.40 0.56 -11.70
CA GLY A 235 16.64 0.87 -11.00
C GLY A 235 16.45 1.41 -9.58
N GLU A 236 15.24 1.33 -9.03
CA GLU A 236 14.91 1.75 -7.66
C GLU A 236 14.14 0.66 -6.92
N CYS A 237 14.44 0.46 -5.64
CA CYS A 237 13.67 -0.45 -4.80
C CYS A 237 12.27 0.15 -4.58
N ARG A 238 11.26 -0.71 -4.66
CA ARG A 238 9.86 -0.40 -4.34
C ARG A 238 9.27 -1.54 -3.50
N VAL A 239 8.39 -1.19 -2.58
CA VAL A 239 7.67 -2.14 -1.73
C VAL A 239 6.21 -2.12 -2.13
N LEU A 240 5.67 -3.27 -2.55
CA LEU A 240 4.29 -3.44 -2.98
C LEU A 240 3.53 -4.34 -1.99
N LEU A 241 2.29 -3.96 -1.68
CA LEU A 241 1.32 -4.84 -1.05
C LEU A 241 0.39 -5.41 -2.12
N VAL A 242 0.34 -6.74 -2.22
CA VAL A 242 -0.41 -7.47 -3.25
C VAL A 242 -1.30 -8.52 -2.58
N SER A 243 -2.54 -8.69 -3.02
CA SER A 243 -3.39 -9.78 -2.53
C SER A 243 -2.80 -11.14 -2.91
N ASN A 244 -2.81 -12.08 -1.96
CA ASN A 244 -2.30 -13.44 -2.16
C ASN A 244 -3.43 -14.50 -2.29
N ARG A 245 -4.68 -14.04 -2.24
CA ARG A 245 -5.92 -14.76 -2.50
C ARG A 245 -7.04 -13.76 -2.84
N ASP A 246 -8.20 -14.29 -3.22
CA ASP A 246 -9.42 -13.47 -3.30
C ASP A 246 -9.83 -13.00 -1.89
N ILE A 247 -10.29 -11.75 -1.81
CA ILE A 247 -10.68 -11.04 -0.59
C ILE A 247 -12.11 -10.57 -0.75
N SER A 248 -12.95 -10.86 0.24
CA SER A 248 -14.36 -10.46 0.23
C SER A 248 -14.54 -9.01 0.69
N LYS A 249 -15.65 -8.39 0.31
CA LYS A 249 -16.05 -7.10 0.91
C LYS A 249 -16.24 -7.26 2.42
N GLY A 250 -15.78 -6.28 3.19
CA GLY A 250 -15.78 -6.25 4.66
C GLY A 250 -14.64 -7.04 5.28
N GLU A 251 -13.79 -7.67 4.48
CA GLU A 251 -12.65 -8.43 5.00
C GLU A 251 -11.48 -7.49 5.32
N ARG A 252 -10.96 -7.58 6.54
CA ARG A 252 -9.80 -6.83 7.00
C ARG A 252 -8.52 -7.33 6.33
N LEU A 253 -7.64 -6.41 5.98
CA LEU A 253 -6.39 -6.70 5.28
C LEU A 253 -5.25 -6.98 6.27
N TYR A 254 -4.54 -8.07 6.04
CA TYR A 254 -3.41 -8.51 6.84
C TYR A 254 -2.25 -8.99 5.97
N TYR A 255 -1.04 -8.56 6.29
CA TYR A 255 0.19 -9.12 5.73
C TYR A 255 1.13 -9.61 6.84
N ASP A 256 2.19 -10.32 6.45
CA ASP A 256 3.23 -10.72 7.37
C ASP A 256 4.27 -9.60 7.51
N TYR A 257 4.31 -8.94 8.67
CA TYR A 257 5.32 -7.91 8.97
C TYR A 257 6.73 -8.50 8.96
N ASN A 258 6.86 -9.78 9.28
CA ASN A 258 8.13 -10.51 9.35
C ASN A 258 8.37 -11.39 8.11
N GLY A 259 7.82 -11.00 6.95
CA GLY A 259 7.87 -11.80 5.73
C GLY A 259 9.27 -12.03 5.14
N ASP A 260 10.30 -11.34 5.66
CA ASP A 260 11.71 -11.49 5.26
C ASP A 260 12.61 -11.49 6.53
N GLU A 261 12.60 -10.39 7.27
CA GLU A 261 13.29 -10.20 8.55
C GLU A 261 12.33 -10.50 9.72
N HIS A 262 12.84 -11.01 10.86
CA HIS A 262 12.03 -11.39 12.03
C HIS A 262 12.21 -10.39 13.18
N GLU A 263 12.09 -9.10 12.87
CA GLU A 263 12.43 -8.00 13.79
C GLU A 263 11.21 -7.40 14.48
N TYR A 264 9.99 -7.66 13.98
CA TYR A 264 8.77 -7.08 14.53
C TYR A 264 8.10 -8.04 15.52
N PRO A 265 7.94 -7.69 16.80
CA PRO A 265 7.29 -8.56 17.78
C PRO A 265 5.78 -8.64 17.51
N THR A 266 5.27 -9.84 17.19
CA THR A 266 3.85 -10.05 16.85
C THR A 266 3.07 -10.93 17.83
N ASP A 267 3.67 -11.32 18.96
CA ASP A 267 3.03 -12.16 19.99
C ASP A 267 1.73 -11.57 20.54
N HIS A 268 1.68 -10.24 20.63
CA HIS A 268 0.56 -9.48 21.17
C HIS A 268 -0.53 -9.18 20.14
N PHE A 269 -0.33 -9.54 18.87
CA PHE A 269 -1.33 -9.30 17.82
C PHE A 269 -2.54 -10.22 18.00
N VAL A 270 -3.73 -9.67 17.71
CA VAL A 270 -5.04 -10.32 17.84
C VAL A 270 -5.32 -11.27 16.67
#